data_AF-A0A317SXJ5-F1
#
_entry.id   AF-A0A317SXJ5-F1
#
_cell.length_a   1.000
_cell.length_b   1.000
_cell.length_c   1.000
_cell.angle_alpha   90.00
_cell.angle_beta   90.00
_cell.angle_gamma   90.00
#
_symmetry.space_group_name_H-M   'P 1'
#
loop_
_entity.id
_entity.type
_entity.pdbx_description
1 polymer ?
#
loop_
_entity_poly.entity_id
_entity_poly.type
_entity_poly.pdbx_seq_one_letter_code
_entity_poly.pdbx_strand_id
1 'polypeptide(L)' 'MQFKPILLVALLTAITNATAVPTKKIPCESAWHPCNRAGKYEDCSPEYIKQMKLCVESGCIVWIMDPLQHCNDYTS' A
#
# COMPACT_ATOMS: atom_id res chain seq x y z
N MET A 1 -12.97 -3.02 -55.62
CA MET A 1 -13.45 -2.24 -54.45
C MET A 1 -14.78 -2.88 -54.07
N GLN A 2 -15.04 -3.43 -52.88
CA GLN A 2 -14.81 -2.89 -51.54
C GLN A 2 -14.94 -4.05 -50.53
N PHE A 3 -13.90 -4.32 -49.75
CA PHE A 3 -14.00 -5.10 -48.51
C PHE A 3 -14.66 -4.20 -47.45
N LYS A 4 -15.71 -4.66 -46.79
CA LYS A 4 -16.26 -4.02 -45.58
C LYS A 4 -15.93 -4.90 -44.37
N PRO A 5 -14.77 -4.71 -43.73
CA PRO A 5 -14.54 -5.31 -42.43
C PRO A 5 -15.24 -4.47 -41.36
N ILE A 6 -16.05 -5.15 -40.55
CA ILE A 6 -15.91 -5.13 -39.10
C ILE A 6 -16.01 -3.72 -38.47
N LEU A 7 -17.25 -3.29 -38.21
CA LEU A 7 -17.56 -2.28 -37.19
C LEU A 7 -17.80 -2.97 -35.84
N LEU A 8 -16.75 -3.60 -35.31
CA LEU A 8 -16.61 -3.95 -33.89
C LEU A 8 -15.79 -2.83 -33.26
N VAL A 9 -16.39 -1.66 -33.09
CA VAL A 9 -15.75 -0.55 -32.39
C VAL A 9 -16.67 -0.05 -31.30
N ALA A 10 -16.09 0.09 -30.12
CA ALA A 10 -16.61 0.75 -28.92
C ALA A 10 -17.55 -0.07 -28.04
N LEU A 11 -17.03 -1.14 -27.44
CA LEU A 11 -17.40 -1.48 -26.06
C LEU A 11 -16.16 -1.49 -25.16
N LEU A 12 -15.36 -0.41 -25.21
CA LEU A 12 -14.43 -0.07 -24.13
C LEU A 12 -15.17 0.85 -23.15
N THR A 13 -16.18 0.32 -22.48
CA THR A 13 -16.73 0.97 -21.29
C THR A 13 -15.71 0.80 -20.16
N ALA A 14 -15.00 1.89 -19.94
CA ALA A 14 -14.06 2.16 -18.86
C ALA A 14 -14.32 1.32 -17.60
N ILE A 15 -13.37 0.46 -17.26
CA ILE A 15 -13.24 -0.06 -15.91
C ILE A 15 -12.63 1.08 -15.10
N THR A 16 -13.44 2.05 -14.69
CA THR A 16 -13.05 2.98 -13.63
C THR A 16 -12.96 2.16 -12.35
N ASN A 17 -11.76 1.64 -12.05
CA ASN A 17 -11.42 1.11 -10.74
C ASN A 17 -11.54 2.25 -9.72
N ALA A 18 -12.75 2.48 -9.22
CA ALA A 18 -12.95 3.22 -8.00
C ALA A 18 -12.34 2.39 -6.88
N THR A 19 -11.05 2.58 -6.63
CA THR A 19 -10.42 2.14 -5.38
C THR A 19 -11.09 2.94 -4.27
N ALA A 20 -12.18 2.41 -3.74
CA ALA A 20 -12.83 2.93 -2.56
C ALA A 20 -11.78 2.92 -1.45
N VAL A 21 -11.23 4.10 -1.15
CA VAL A 21 -10.33 4.26 -0.01
C VAL A 21 -11.18 4.00 1.22
N PRO A 22 -10.93 2.93 1.99
CA PRO A 22 -11.74 2.65 3.16
C PRO A 22 -11.63 3.83 4.13
N THR A 23 -12.74 4.55 4.29
CA THR A 23 -12.88 5.72 5.17
C THR A 23 -12.84 5.35 6.66
N LYS A 24 -12.95 4.06 6.98
CA LYS A 24 -12.91 3.56 8.35
C LYS A 24 -11.46 3.27 8.74
N LYS A 25 -10.94 4.03 9.71
CA LYS A 25 -9.67 3.70 10.39
C LYS A 25 -9.78 2.28 10.93
N ILE A 26 -8.84 1.42 10.54
CA ILE A 26 -8.74 0.06 11.10
C ILE A 26 -8.35 0.23 12.58
N PRO A 27 -9.05 -0.39 13.53
CA PRO A 27 -8.69 -0.30 14.94
C PRO A 27 -7.30 -0.92 15.16
N CYS A 28 -6.49 -0.32 16.05
CA CYS A 28 -5.13 -0.79 16.34
C CYS A 28 -5.11 -2.27 16.80
N GLU A 29 -6.14 -2.69 17.55
CA GLU A 29 -6.31 -4.06 18.04
C GLU A 29 -6.62 -5.10 16.95
N SER A 30 -6.84 -4.66 15.69
CA SER A 30 -7.10 -5.59 14.60
C SER A 30 -5.85 -6.40 14.29
N ALA A 31 -5.96 -7.73 14.29
CA ALA A 31 -4.88 -8.61 13.83
C ALA A 31 -4.44 -8.30 12.38
N TRP A 32 -5.36 -7.77 11.57
CA TRP A 32 -5.14 -7.37 10.18
C TRP A 32 -4.66 -5.92 10.02
N HIS A 33 -4.34 -5.23 11.12
CA HIS A 33 -3.84 -3.87 11.03
C HIS A 33 -2.54 -3.85 10.21
N PRO A 34 -2.40 -2.99 9.19
CA PRO A 34 -1.23 -2.97 8.31
C PRO A 34 0.10 -2.85 9.07
N CYS A 35 0.08 -2.19 10.23
CA CYS A 35 1.24 -2.02 11.08
C CYS A 35 1.71 -3.30 11.78
N ASN A 36 0.87 -4.32 11.91
CA ASN A 36 1.26 -5.60 12.51
C ASN A 36 2.23 -6.40 11.62
N ARG A 37 2.30 -6.07 10.33
CA ARG A 37 3.19 -6.74 9.36
C ARG A 37 4.64 -6.28 9.49
N ALA A 38 4.85 -5.07 10.00
CA ALA A 38 6.12 -4.37 10.13
C ALA A 38 7.22 -5.19 10.82
N GLY A 39 6.89 -5.89 11.92
CA GLY A 39 7.91 -6.64 12.69
C GLY A 39 8.24 -8.03 12.13
N LYS A 40 7.58 -8.49 11.07
CA LYS A 40 7.76 -9.86 10.54
C LYS A 40 8.58 -9.94 9.27
N TYR A 41 8.67 -8.85 8.51
CA TYR A 41 9.35 -8.82 7.22
C TYR A 41 10.08 -7.48 7.10
N GLU A 42 11.36 -7.48 7.43
CA GLU A 42 12.23 -6.33 7.22
C GLU A 42 12.39 -6.08 5.72
N ASP A 43 12.18 -4.83 5.32
CA ASP A 43 12.35 -4.34 3.95
C ASP A 43 12.81 -2.88 4.02
N CYS A 44 13.36 -2.36 2.93
CA CYS A 44 13.77 -0.96 2.77
C CYS A 44 13.26 -0.35 1.45
N SER A 45 12.27 -0.99 0.82
CA SER A 45 11.54 -0.40 -0.29
C SER A 45 10.88 0.94 0.11
N PRO A 46 10.77 1.91 -0.82
CA PRO A 46 10.11 3.19 -0.55
C PRO A 46 8.68 3.03 -0.01
N GLU A 47 7.96 2.02 -0.48
CA GLU A 47 6.60 1.68 -0.06
C GLU A 47 6.56 1.22 1.39
N TYR A 48 7.48 0.34 1.79
CA TYR A 48 7.62 -0.13 3.16
C TYR A 48 7.95 1.02 4.12
N ILE A 49 8.93 1.86 3.75
CA ILE A 49 9.33 3.04 4.54
C ILE A 49 8.12 3.98 4.74
N LYS A 50 7.36 4.24 3.68
CA LYS A 50 6.15 5.08 3.77
C LYS A 50 5.11 4.47 4.70
N GLN A 51 4.85 3.17 4.59
CA GLN A 51 3.92 2.47 5.47
C GLN A 51 4.38 2.55 6.94
N MET A 52 5.67 2.41 7.21
CA MET A 52 6.20 2.48 8.58
C MET A 52 6.09 3.86 9.19
N LYS A 53 6.37 4.92 8.43
CA LYS A 53 6.16 6.29 8.90
C LYS A 53 4.70 6.52 9.30
N LEU A 54 3.75 6.07 8.48
CA LEU A 54 2.31 6.14 8.82
C LEU A 54 1.97 5.33 10.07
N CYS A 55 2.62 4.18 10.27
CA CYS A 55 2.44 3.36 11.47
C CYS A 55 2.99 4.00 12.74
N VAL A 56 4.15 4.66 12.65
CA VAL A 56 4.73 5.43 13.76
C VAL A 56 3.82 6.61 14.11
N GLU A 57 3.38 7.38 13.11
CA GLU A 57 2.46 8.51 13.28
C GLU A 57 1.08 8.09 13.83
N SER A 58 0.63 6.87 13.53
CA SER A 58 -0.66 6.36 14.02
C SER A 58 -0.69 6.12 15.53
N GLY A 59 0.46 5.92 16.16
CA GLY A 59 0.56 5.56 17.59
C GLY A 59 -0.03 4.20 17.95
N CYS A 60 -0.47 3.39 16.98
CA CYS A 60 -1.06 2.07 17.24
C CYS A 60 -0.07 1.04 17.78
N ILE A 61 1.21 1.16 17.42
CA ILE A 61 2.28 0.29 17.90
C ILE A 61 3.28 1.16 18.65
N VAL A 62 3.61 0.75 19.88
CA VAL A 62 4.67 1.37 20.66
C VAL A 62 6.00 0.76 20.23
N TRP A 63 6.81 1.57 19.57
CA TRP A 63 8.13 1.19 19.11
C TRP A 63 9.17 1.57 20.17
N ILE A 64 9.97 0.59 20.62
CA ILE A 64 11.05 0.83 21.60
C ILE A 64 12.28 1.43 20.90
N MET A 65 12.47 1.09 19.63
CA MET A 65 13.51 1.60 18.74
C MET A 65 12.88 2.02 17.41
N ASP A 66 13.57 2.86 16.63
CA ASP A 66 13.07 3.24 15.30
C ASP A 66 12.94 1.96 14.42
N PRO A 67 11.72 1.60 13.98
CA PRO A 67 11.51 0.41 13.14
C PRO A 67 12.14 0.51 11.75
N LEU A 68 12.69 1.66 11.38
CA LEU A 68 13.42 1.88 10.14
C LEU A 68 14.93 2.00 10.33
N GLN A 69 15.44 1.79 11.55
CA GLN A 69 16.87 1.92 11.83
C GLN A 69 17.71 0.99 10.94
N HIS A 70 17.26 -0.24 10.70
CA HIS A 70 17.95 -1.19 9.84
C HIS A 70 18.13 -0.66 8.41
N CYS A 71 17.24 0.19 7.91
CA CYS A 71 17.39 0.79 6.58
C CYS A 71 18.40 1.94 6.51
N ASN A 72 18.70 2.58 7.64
CA ASN A 72 19.65 3.68 7.71
C ASN A 72 21.07 3.17 7.94
N ASP A 73 21.24 2.10 8.73
CA ASP A 73 22.56 1.55 9.09
C ASP A 73 23.29 0.88 7.91
N TYR A 74 22.60 0.48 6.84
CA TYR A 74 23.24 -0.04 5.60
C TYR A 74 23.87 1.04 4.71
N THR A 75 23.77 2.32 5.07
CA THR A 75 24.30 3.44 4.27
C THR A 75 25.56 4.10 4.83
N SER A 76 26.12 3.57 5.92
CA SER A 76 27.40 3.99 6.52
C SER A 76 28.54 3.02 6.20
#